data_AF-A0A9W6TH58-F1
#
_entry.id   AF-A0A9W6TH58-F1
#
_cell.length_a   1.000
_cell.length_b   1.000
_cell.length_c   1.000
_cell.angle_alpha   90.00
_cell.angle_beta   90.00
_cell.angle_gamma   90.00
#
_symmetry.space_group_name_H-M   'P 1'
#
loop_
_entity.id
_entity.type
_entity.pdbx_description
1 polymer ?
#
loop_
_entity_poly.entity_id
_entity_poly.type
_entity_poly.pdbx_seq_one_letter_code
_entity_poly.pdbx_strand_id
1 'polypeptide(L)'
;MSCCPVNMEPARATAPASRAIRTYGSTKLFVSGPAKAKAGVLSLPDIFGIDSGRIQQDAEALGKLGYAVVVVDAASGDYKTPKTRVTCPGEDAPAHSVPQLLLSAGNDPEFVREGGSLEKILKAKADIGAQCEVVDFPDVIHGWVNRSDLENPVNKAAVMKAWHAAVKFTQTVNPL
;
A
#
# COMPACT_ATOMS: atom_id res chain seq x y z
N MET A 1 -17.22 2.15 -11.34
CA MET A 1 -16.33 3.33 -11.19
C MET A 1 -14.88 2.90 -11.35
N SER A 2 -14.01 3.75 -11.89
CA SER A 2 -12.56 3.48 -12.07
C SER A 2 -11.87 3.50 -10.70
N CYS A 3 -11.00 2.52 -10.41
CA CYS A 3 -10.31 2.42 -9.12
C CYS A 3 -9.23 3.50 -8.91
N CYS A 4 -8.62 3.99 -9.99
CA CYS A 4 -7.66 5.10 -9.96
C CYS A 4 -8.31 6.40 -10.47
N PRO A 5 -8.11 7.54 -9.79
CA PRO A 5 -8.55 8.85 -10.28
C PRO A 5 -7.79 9.24 -11.55
N VAL A 6 -8.41 10.08 -12.37
CA VAL A 6 -7.85 10.51 -13.68
C VAL A 6 -6.56 11.31 -13.50
N ASN A 7 -6.42 12.03 -12.39
CA ASN A 7 -5.21 12.72 -11.98
C ASN A 7 -4.53 11.90 -10.87
N MET A 8 -3.36 11.32 -11.10
CA MET A 8 -2.63 10.53 -10.11
C MET A 8 -1.12 10.67 -10.34
N GLU A 9 -0.31 10.33 -9.34
CA GLU A 9 1.14 10.33 -9.51
C GLU A 9 1.53 9.43 -10.69
N PRO A 10 2.35 9.94 -11.63
CA PRO A 10 2.78 9.15 -12.79
C PRO A 10 3.67 7.98 -12.35
N ALA A 11 3.98 7.10 -13.30
CA ALA A 11 4.98 6.08 -13.09
C ALA A 11 6.32 6.73 -12.68
N ARG A 12 6.98 6.17 -11.66
CA ARG A 12 8.28 6.63 -11.19
C ARG A 12 9.32 5.54 -11.44
N ALA A 13 10.52 5.93 -11.85
CA ALA A 13 11.66 5.02 -11.95
C ALA A 13 11.93 4.35 -10.59
N THR A 14 12.25 3.05 -10.63
CA THR A 14 12.54 2.27 -9.42
C THR A 14 13.65 2.93 -8.62
N ALA A 15 13.38 3.16 -7.35
CA ALA A 15 14.38 3.64 -6.43
C ALA A 15 15.38 2.50 -6.11
N PRO A 16 16.68 2.79 -5.94
CA PRO A 16 17.70 1.75 -5.75
C PRO A 16 17.40 0.85 -4.56
N ALA A 17 17.45 -0.47 -4.76
CA ALA A 17 17.33 -1.47 -3.70
C ALA A 17 18.57 -2.37 -3.67
N SER A 18 18.89 -2.89 -2.49
CA SER A 18 20.07 -3.73 -2.25
C SER A 18 19.89 -5.18 -2.70
N ARG A 19 18.64 -5.64 -2.83
CA ARG A 19 18.33 -7.04 -3.17
C ARG A 19 17.87 -7.18 -4.62
N ALA A 20 18.08 -8.38 -5.16
CA ALA A 20 17.63 -8.72 -6.51
C ALA A 20 16.23 -9.33 -6.49
N ILE A 21 15.45 -9.02 -7.53
CA ILE A 21 14.21 -9.72 -7.85
C ILE A 21 14.53 -11.17 -8.22
N ARG A 22 13.74 -12.10 -7.69
CA ARG A 22 13.78 -13.52 -8.03
C ARG A 22 12.49 -13.91 -8.74
N THR A 23 12.59 -14.78 -9.73
CA THR A 23 11.42 -15.33 -10.39
C THR A 23 11.11 -16.70 -9.81
N TYR A 24 9.86 -16.93 -9.42
CA TYR A 24 9.34 -18.23 -9.01
C TYR A 24 8.18 -18.60 -9.93
N GLY A 25 8.36 -19.62 -10.76
CA GLY A 25 7.43 -19.91 -11.86
C GLY A 25 7.36 -18.73 -12.84
N SER A 26 6.18 -18.16 -13.02
CA SER A 26 5.96 -16.92 -13.80
C SER A 26 5.92 -15.64 -12.95
N THR A 27 5.99 -15.77 -11.63
CA THR A 27 5.81 -14.65 -10.70
C THR A 27 7.14 -14.05 -10.27
N LYS A 28 7.27 -12.73 -10.38
CA LYS A 28 8.41 -11.98 -9.85
C LYS A 28 8.21 -11.69 -8.36
N LEU A 29 9.26 -11.91 -7.58
CA LEU A 29 9.30 -11.76 -6.14
C LEU A 29 10.49 -10.91 -5.73
N PHE A 30 10.28 -9.95 -4.84
CA PHE A 30 11.36 -9.26 -4.14
C PHE A 30 11.27 -9.60 -2.65
N VAL A 31 12.32 -10.19 -2.09
CA VAL A 31 12.32 -10.71 -0.71
C VAL A 31 13.34 -9.97 0.13
N SER A 32 12.88 -9.38 1.23
CA SER A 32 13.70 -8.67 2.21
C SER A 32 13.42 -9.10 3.66
N GLY A 33 14.31 -8.71 4.57
CA GLY A 33 14.21 -9.04 5.99
C GLY A 33 15.06 -10.21 6.46
N PRO A 34 15.01 -10.54 7.77
CA PRO A 34 15.81 -11.59 8.39
C PRO A 34 15.26 -12.99 8.10
N ALA A 35 16.15 -13.97 7.94
CA ALA A 35 15.77 -15.36 7.65
C ALA A 35 14.96 -16.03 8.76
N LYS A 36 15.03 -15.52 9.99
CA LYS A 36 14.32 -16.01 11.18
C LYS A 36 13.24 -15.04 11.66
N ALA A 37 12.64 -14.27 10.76
CA ALA A 37 11.52 -13.39 11.10
C ALA A 37 10.35 -14.22 11.67
N LYS A 38 9.72 -13.71 12.73
CA LYS A 38 8.52 -14.32 13.32
C LYS A 38 7.22 -13.86 12.65
N ALA A 39 7.28 -12.71 11.98
CA ALA A 39 6.16 -12.14 11.23
C ALA A 39 6.60 -11.81 9.80
N GLY A 40 5.65 -11.95 8.87
CA GLY A 40 5.84 -11.63 7.46
C GLY A 40 4.89 -10.55 6.97
N VAL A 41 5.33 -9.78 5.98
CA VAL A 41 4.50 -8.80 5.26
C VAL A 41 4.48 -9.20 3.79
N LEU A 42 3.27 -9.41 3.27
CA LEU A 42 3.03 -9.56 1.85
C LEU A 42 2.75 -8.18 1.25
N SER A 43 3.64 -7.69 0.40
CA SER A 43 3.50 -6.41 -0.29
C SER A 43 3.03 -6.63 -1.72
N LEU A 44 2.04 -5.87 -2.17
CA LEU A 44 1.54 -5.94 -3.54
C LEU A 44 1.94 -4.66 -4.27
N PRO A 45 2.53 -4.75 -5.48
CA PRO A 45 2.84 -3.58 -6.28
C PRO A 45 1.59 -2.89 -6.80
N ASP A 46 1.75 -1.61 -7.10
CA ASP A 46 0.75 -0.84 -7.81
C ASP A 46 0.68 -1.28 -9.30
N ILE A 47 -0.15 -0.57 -10.07
CA ILE A 47 -0.34 -0.86 -11.50
C ILE A 47 0.89 -0.63 -12.38
N PHE A 48 2.01 -0.13 -11.84
CA PHE A 48 3.27 0.03 -12.57
C PHE A 48 4.28 -1.05 -12.22
N GLY A 49 3.97 -1.86 -11.21
CA GLY A 49 4.64 -3.11 -10.94
C GLY A 49 5.81 -3.05 -9.97
N ILE A 50 6.46 -4.21 -9.84
CA ILE A 50 7.56 -4.43 -8.89
C ILE A 50 8.78 -3.55 -9.18
N ASP A 51 8.91 -3.10 -10.42
CA ASP A 51 9.96 -2.21 -10.93
C ASP A 51 9.45 -0.76 -11.06
N SER A 52 8.67 -0.27 -10.09
CA SER A 52 8.24 1.14 -10.06
C SER A 52 8.22 1.73 -8.66
N GLY A 53 8.61 3.02 -8.60
CA GLY A 53 8.57 3.80 -7.37
C GLY A 53 9.54 3.28 -6.31
N ARG A 54 9.10 3.33 -5.06
CA ARG A 54 9.89 2.99 -3.86
C ARG A 54 9.58 1.61 -3.29
N ILE A 55 8.70 0.81 -3.89
CA ILE A 55 8.21 -0.43 -3.28
C ILE A 55 9.30 -1.42 -2.83
N GLN A 56 10.42 -1.50 -3.57
CA GLN A 56 11.55 -2.34 -3.18
C GLN A 56 12.29 -1.77 -1.96
N GLN A 57 12.49 -0.44 -1.90
CA GLN A 57 13.06 0.25 -0.74
C GLN A 57 12.16 0.16 0.49
N ASP A 58 10.85 0.30 0.27
CA ASP A 58 9.81 0.19 1.28
C ASP A 58 9.82 -1.21 1.92
N ALA A 59 9.96 -2.25 1.09
CA ALA A 59 10.13 -3.63 1.56
C ALA A 59 11.43 -3.83 2.36
N GLU A 60 12.52 -3.16 1.98
CA GLU A 60 13.76 -3.17 2.77
C GLU A 60 13.64 -2.43 4.09
N ALA A 61 12.91 -1.32 4.13
CA ALA A 61 12.67 -0.58 5.36
C ALA A 61 11.91 -1.44 6.37
N LEU A 62 10.84 -2.11 5.95
CA LEU A 62 10.12 -3.09 6.78
C LEU A 62 10.99 -4.30 7.15
N GLY A 63 11.85 -4.75 6.23
CA GLY A 63 12.83 -5.80 6.49
C GLY A 63 13.82 -5.45 7.61
N LYS A 64 14.28 -4.19 7.65
CA LYS A 64 15.16 -3.67 8.72
C LYS A 64 14.45 -3.57 10.07
N LEU A 65 13.12 -3.43 10.08
CA LEU A 65 12.33 -3.48 11.30
C LEU A 65 12.18 -4.91 11.87
N GLY A 66 12.52 -5.94 11.09
CA GLY A 66 12.53 -7.34 11.55
C GLY A 66 11.48 -8.24 10.90
N TYR A 67 10.63 -7.70 10.02
CA TYR A 67 9.64 -8.47 9.26
C TYR A 67 10.30 -9.18 8.06
N ALA A 68 9.82 -10.37 7.71
CA ALA A 68 10.10 -10.96 6.40
C ALA A 68 9.14 -10.37 5.37
N VAL A 69 9.64 -9.55 4.43
CA VAL A 69 8.80 -8.88 3.44
C VAL A 69 8.96 -9.52 2.09
N VAL A 70 7.84 -9.85 1.46
CA VAL A 70 7.79 -10.40 0.11
C VAL A 70 6.91 -9.50 -0.74
N VAL A 71 7.50 -8.81 -1.71
CA VAL A 71 6.76 -8.11 -2.76
C VAL A 71 6.41 -9.13 -3.84
N VAL A 72 5.12 -9.30 -4.12
CA VAL A 72 4.63 -10.30 -5.08
C VAL A 72 4.00 -9.62 -6.28
N ASP A 73 4.55 -9.87 -7.47
CA ASP A 73 3.92 -9.50 -8.73
C ASP A 73 2.74 -10.45 -9.03
N ALA A 74 1.58 -10.15 -8.43
CA ALA A 74 0.36 -10.91 -8.65
C ALA A 74 -0.20 -10.77 -10.09
N ALA A 75 0.26 -9.77 -10.84
CA ALA A 75 -0.14 -9.57 -12.24
C ALA A 75 0.73 -10.37 -13.22
N SER A 76 1.84 -10.98 -12.76
CA SER A 76 2.85 -11.61 -13.62
C SER A 76 3.30 -10.70 -14.77
N GLY A 77 3.38 -9.40 -14.51
CA GLY A 77 3.71 -8.39 -15.52
C GLY A 77 2.54 -7.89 -16.38
N ASP A 78 1.34 -8.49 -16.30
CA ASP A 78 0.14 -8.03 -17.01
C ASP A 78 -0.56 -6.91 -16.25
N TYR A 79 0.13 -5.78 -16.10
CA TYR A 79 -0.40 -4.63 -15.41
C TYR A 79 -1.42 -3.89 -16.26
N LYS A 80 -2.55 -3.53 -15.66
CA LYS A 80 -3.65 -2.87 -16.36
C LYS A 80 -3.24 -1.45 -16.76
N THR A 81 -3.57 -1.09 -18.00
CA THR A 81 -3.39 0.27 -18.52
C THR A 81 -4.68 1.07 -18.31
N PRO A 82 -4.68 2.42 -18.47
CA PRO A 82 -5.90 3.22 -18.42
C PRO A 82 -7.02 2.79 -19.39
N LYS A 83 -6.69 1.94 -20.38
CA LYS A 83 -7.62 1.39 -21.38
C LYS A 83 -8.31 0.10 -20.94
N THR A 84 -7.81 -0.61 -19.93
CA THR A 84 -8.38 -1.88 -19.43
C THR A 84 -8.92 -1.70 -18.01
N ARG A 85 -9.89 -0.79 -17.86
CA ARG A 85 -10.54 -0.51 -16.57
C ARG A 85 -11.36 -1.71 -16.13
N VAL A 86 -11.05 -2.24 -14.95
CA VAL A 86 -11.93 -3.16 -14.23
C VAL A 86 -12.64 -2.38 -13.14
N THR A 87 -13.94 -2.57 -13.02
CA THR A 87 -14.72 -2.09 -11.88
C THR A 87 -14.31 -2.89 -10.65
N CYS A 88 -13.90 -2.23 -9.57
CA CYS A 88 -13.94 -2.86 -8.26
C CYS A 88 -15.38 -3.37 -8.04
N PRO A 89 -15.58 -4.62 -7.57
CA PRO A 89 -16.88 -5.03 -7.08
C PRO A 89 -17.37 -3.99 -6.07
N GLY A 90 -18.60 -3.52 -6.22
CA GLY A 90 -19.22 -2.64 -5.22
C GLY A 90 -19.45 -3.41 -3.92
N GLU A 91 -19.49 -2.66 -2.80
CA GLU A 91 -20.03 -2.89 -1.44
C GLU A 91 -20.25 -4.30 -0.85
N ASP A 92 -19.75 -5.37 -1.46
CA ASP A 92 -19.70 -6.69 -0.85
C ASP A 92 -18.47 -6.68 0.04
N ALA A 93 -18.63 -6.16 1.26
CA ALA A 93 -17.64 -6.31 2.32
C ALA A 93 -17.58 -7.81 2.66
N PRO A 94 -16.56 -8.59 2.23
CA PRO A 94 -16.43 -9.95 2.72
C PRO A 94 -16.29 -9.94 4.24
N ALA A 95 -16.31 -11.13 4.82
CA ALA A 95 -16.04 -11.40 6.23
C ALA A 95 -14.62 -10.96 6.63
N HIS A 96 -14.34 -9.66 6.62
CA HIS A 96 -13.10 -9.07 7.07
C HIS A 96 -13.05 -9.21 8.58
N SER A 97 -12.16 -10.08 9.04
CA SER A 97 -11.83 -10.34 10.43
C SER A 97 -10.44 -9.80 10.81
N VAL A 98 -9.78 -9.10 9.88
CA VAL A 98 -8.44 -8.54 10.08
C VAL A 98 -8.56 -7.01 10.13
N PRO A 99 -7.93 -6.34 11.11
CA PRO A 99 -7.83 -4.87 11.16
C PRO A 99 -7.31 -4.27 9.86
N GLN A 100 -7.78 -3.07 9.51
CA GLN A 100 -7.39 -2.37 8.29
C GLN A 100 -7.00 -0.92 8.57
N LEU A 101 -5.86 -0.50 8.05
CA LEU A 101 -5.45 0.89 7.96
C LEU A 101 -5.60 1.35 6.51
N LEU A 102 -6.28 2.47 6.31
CA LEU A 102 -6.44 3.11 5.01
C LEU A 102 -5.85 4.52 5.06
N LEU A 103 -4.99 4.82 4.10
CA LEU A 103 -4.38 6.13 3.93
C LEU A 103 -4.89 6.68 2.59
N SER A 104 -5.63 7.78 2.64
CA SER A 104 -6.39 8.28 1.48
C SER A 104 -5.89 9.66 1.03
N ALA A 105 -5.67 9.83 -0.28
CA ALA A 105 -5.29 11.10 -0.90
C ALA A 105 -6.49 12.06 -1.00
N GLY A 106 -6.21 13.35 -1.15
CA GLY A 106 -7.25 14.37 -1.29
C GLY A 106 -8.13 14.21 -2.52
N ASN A 107 -7.65 13.51 -3.55
CA ASN A 107 -8.39 13.22 -4.78
C ASN A 107 -8.83 11.76 -4.92
N ASP A 108 -8.72 10.98 -3.85
CA ASP A 108 -9.33 9.66 -3.80
C ASP A 108 -10.86 9.75 -3.69
N PRO A 109 -11.60 8.71 -4.12
CA PRO A 109 -13.05 8.69 -4.00
C PRO A 109 -13.53 8.90 -2.56
N GLU A 110 -14.62 9.65 -2.37
CA GLU A 110 -15.16 9.98 -1.04
C GLU A 110 -15.42 8.75 -0.16
N PHE A 111 -15.77 7.60 -0.75
CA PHE A 111 -16.10 6.40 0.02
C PHE A 111 -14.90 5.79 0.78
N VAL A 112 -13.65 6.05 0.34
CA VAL A 112 -12.41 5.60 1.02
C VAL A 112 -11.81 6.65 1.94
N ARG A 113 -12.36 7.85 1.98
CA ARG A 113 -11.85 8.95 2.80
C ARG A 113 -12.39 8.90 4.22
N GLU A 114 -11.78 9.68 5.11
CA GLU A 114 -12.25 9.89 6.47
C GLU A 114 -13.73 10.32 6.48
N GLY A 115 -14.56 9.66 7.28
CA GLY A 115 -16.01 9.81 7.32
C GLY A 115 -16.78 9.11 6.19
N GLY A 116 -16.08 8.49 5.23
CA GLY A 116 -16.64 7.74 4.10
C GLY A 116 -17.38 6.46 4.50
N SER A 117 -18.04 5.81 3.53
CA SER A 117 -18.80 4.59 3.80
C SER A 117 -17.90 3.42 4.25
N LEU A 118 -16.66 3.33 3.74
CA LEU A 118 -15.74 2.28 4.13
C LEU A 118 -15.32 2.39 5.61
N GLU A 119 -15.03 3.60 6.09
CA GLU A 119 -14.70 3.79 7.51
C GLU A 119 -15.87 3.35 8.40
N LYS A 120 -17.10 3.76 8.05
CA LYS A 120 -18.31 3.37 8.80
C LYS A 120 -18.47 1.85 8.86
N ILE A 121 -18.26 1.16 7.73
CA ILE A 121 -18.31 -0.31 7.66
C ILE A 121 -17.23 -0.94 8.55
N LEU A 122 -16.00 -0.44 8.52
CA LEU A 122 -14.89 -0.96 9.33
C LEU A 122 -15.12 -0.73 10.82
N LYS A 123 -15.56 0.47 11.22
CA LYS A 123 -15.82 0.84 12.62
C LYS A 123 -17.03 0.11 13.21
N ALA A 124 -18.01 -0.27 12.38
CA ALA A 124 -19.17 -1.04 12.83
C ALA A 124 -18.85 -2.48 13.24
N LYS A 125 -17.66 -3.01 12.89
CA LYS A 125 -17.26 -4.38 13.25
C LYS A 125 -16.78 -4.44 14.69
N ALA A 126 -17.46 -5.23 15.53
CA ALA A 126 -17.16 -5.35 16.96
C ALA A 126 -15.71 -5.80 17.25
N ASP A 127 -15.19 -6.76 16.47
CA ASP A 127 -13.89 -7.39 16.76
C ASP A 127 -12.68 -6.54 16.30
N ILE A 128 -12.85 -5.78 15.21
CA ILE A 128 -11.74 -5.09 14.54
C ILE A 128 -11.91 -3.57 14.42
N GLY A 129 -13.12 -3.04 14.62
CA GLY A 129 -13.41 -1.61 14.44
C GLY A 129 -12.58 -0.71 15.37
N ALA A 130 -12.28 -1.22 16.57
CA ALA A 130 -11.26 -0.74 17.51
C ALA A 130 -9.93 -0.34 16.86
N GLN A 131 -9.46 -1.22 15.97
CA GLN A 131 -8.12 -1.24 15.43
C GLN A 131 -8.06 -0.69 14.00
N CYS A 132 -9.20 -0.63 13.30
CA CYS A 132 -9.27 -0.05 11.96
C CYS A 132 -9.17 1.48 12.01
N GLU A 133 -8.46 2.08 11.06
CA GLU A 133 -8.28 3.53 10.97
C GLU A 133 -8.28 3.98 9.50
N VAL A 134 -8.85 5.15 9.25
CA VAL A 134 -8.77 5.85 7.96
C VAL A 134 -8.13 7.20 8.21
N VAL A 135 -7.09 7.54 7.45
CA VAL A 135 -6.34 8.79 7.61
C VAL A 135 -6.29 9.53 6.29
N ASP A 136 -6.83 10.75 6.27
CA ASP A 136 -6.82 11.61 5.10
C ASP A 136 -5.51 12.41 4.95
N PHE A 137 -5.07 12.53 3.70
CA PHE A 137 -3.93 13.33 3.25
C PHE A 137 -4.41 14.25 2.11
N PRO A 138 -5.04 15.40 2.44
CA PRO A 138 -5.72 16.25 1.45
C PRO A 138 -4.76 16.93 0.47
N ASP A 139 -3.51 17.16 0.86
CA ASP A 139 -2.53 17.94 0.09
C ASP A 139 -1.72 17.11 -0.92
N VAL A 140 -2.05 15.83 -1.09
CA VAL A 140 -1.38 14.91 -2.01
C VAL A 140 -2.39 14.19 -2.89
N ILE A 141 -1.91 13.65 -4.01
CA ILE A 141 -2.72 12.92 -4.98
C ILE A 141 -2.46 11.41 -4.90
N HIS A 142 -3.39 10.63 -5.44
CA HIS A 142 -3.34 9.17 -5.48
C HIS A 142 -1.96 8.63 -5.90
N GLY A 143 -1.41 7.70 -5.10
CA GLY A 143 -0.11 7.08 -5.33
C GLY A 143 1.09 7.82 -4.70
N TRP A 144 0.87 8.87 -3.91
CA TRP A 144 1.94 9.66 -3.31
C TRP A 144 2.96 8.85 -2.50
N VAL A 145 2.50 7.86 -1.72
CA VAL A 145 3.39 7.06 -0.85
C VAL A 145 4.53 6.42 -1.64
N ASN A 146 4.22 5.78 -2.76
CA ASN A 146 5.19 5.05 -3.57
C ASN A 146 5.91 5.95 -4.61
N ARG A 147 5.23 7.00 -5.11
CA ARG A 147 5.67 7.68 -6.35
C ARG A 147 5.91 9.19 -6.23
N SER A 148 5.40 9.89 -5.21
CA SER A 148 5.57 11.35 -5.12
C SER A 148 7.03 11.79 -5.06
N ASP A 149 7.34 12.96 -5.59
CA ASP A 149 8.64 13.61 -5.40
C ASP A 149 8.88 13.95 -3.92
N LEU A 150 10.04 13.56 -3.38
CA LEU A 150 10.41 13.79 -1.97
C LEU A 150 11.23 15.08 -1.78
N GLU A 151 11.65 15.74 -2.86
CA GLU A 151 12.22 17.09 -2.79
C GLU A 151 11.13 18.13 -2.48
N ASN A 152 9.88 17.84 -2.81
CA ASN A 152 8.74 18.61 -2.36
C ASN A 152 8.48 18.35 -0.85
N PRO A 153 8.54 19.40 0.01
CA PRO A 153 8.40 19.23 1.46
C PRO A 153 7.02 18.74 1.89
N VAL A 154 5.95 19.09 1.16
CA VAL A 154 4.57 18.63 1.45
C VAL A 154 4.48 17.12 1.22
N ASN A 155 4.94 16.67 0.07
CA ASN A 155 4.99 15.24 -0.27
C ASN A 155 5.85 14.46 0.72
N LYS A 156 7.04 14.99 1.06
CA LYS A 156 7.93 14.36 2.03
C LYS A 156 7.26 14.20 3.39
N ALA A 157 6.63 15.26 3.90
CA ALA A 157 5.92 15.21 5.17
C ALA A 157 4.76 14.20 5.14
N ALA A 158 3.97 14.18 4.06
CA ALA A 158 2.88 13.24 3.87
C ALA A 158 3.37 11.77 3.81
N VAL A 159 4.44 11.49 3.06
CA VAL A 159 5.05 10.16 2.99
C VAL A 159 5.56 9.72 4.36
N MET A 160 6.24 10.60 5.11
CA MET A 160 6.73 10.28 6.44
C MET A 160 5.60 10.01 7.44
N LYS A 161 4.52 10.80 7.41
CA LYS A 161 3.33 10.59 8.25
C LYS A 161 2.64 9.27 7.89
N ALA A 162 2.50 8.95 6.59
CA ALA A 162 1.95 7.69 6.11
C ALA A 162 2.77 6.49 6.60
N TRP A 163 4.10 6.56 6.49
CA TRP A 163 5.01 5.53 6.99
C TRP A 163 4.92 5.33 8.50
N HIS A 164 4.85 6.43 9.25
CA HIS A 164 4.71 6.35 10.71
C HIS A 164 3.39 5.65 11.10
N ALA A 165 2.28 6.02 10.47
CA ALA A 165 0.98 5.38 10.69
C ALA A 165 1.02 3.89 10.34
N ALA A 166 1.56 3.54 9.17
CA ALA A 166 1.67 2.16 8.70
C ALA A 166 2.51 1.29 9.64
N VAL A 167 3.71 1.74 10.03
CA VAL A 167 4.58 0.98 10.93
C VAL A 167 3.93 0.79 12.30
N LYS A 168 3.36 1.86 12.88
CA LYS A 168 2.66 1.79 14.16
C LYS A 168 1.50 0.79 14.10
N PHE A 169 0.70 0.85 13.05
CA PHE A 169 -0.40 -0.08 12.84
C PHE A 169 0.11 -1.52 12.72
N THR A 170 1.09 -1.79 11.85
CA THR A 170 1.66 -3.13 11.67
C THR A 170 2.20 -3.70 12.99
N GLN A 171 2.94 -2.92 13.77
CA GLN A 171 3.47 -3.35 15.07
C GLN A 171 2.37 -3.59 16.12
N THR A 172 1.25 -2.88 16.03
CA THR A 172 0.11 -3.06 16.94
C THR A 172 -0.62 -4.37 16.64
N VAL A 173 -0.87 -4.66 15.36
CA VAL A 173 -1.68 -5.82 14.93
C VAL A 173 -0.85 -7.09 14.75
N ASN A 174 0.47 -6.95 14.57
CA ASN A 174 1.39 -8.07 14.32
C ASN A 174 2.78 -7.79 14.93
N PRO A 175 2.92 -7.81 16.27
CA PRO A 175 4.18 -7.55 16.95
C PRO A 175 5.25 -8.64 16.67
N LEU A 176 6.52 -8.23 16.64
CA LEU A 176 7.70 -9.08 16.43
C LEU A 176 8.22 -9.75 17.70
#